data_AF-A0A5Q4BFW9-F1
#
_entry.id   AF-A0A5Q4BFW9-F1
#
_cell.length_a   1.000
_cell.length_b   1.000
_cell.length_c   1.000
_cell.angle_alpha   90.00
_cell.angle_beta   90.00
_cell.angle_gamma   90.00
#
_symmetry.space_group_name_H-M   'P 1'
#
loop_
_entity.id
_entity.type
_entity.pdbx_description
1 polymer ?
#
loop_
_entity_poly.entity_id
_entity_poly.type
_entity_poly.pdbx_seq_one_letter_code
_entity_poly.pdbx_strand_id
1 'polypeptide(L)'
;MSGYLCAPNGARPEVAYERGCEWDPISFHWDRRERVEDPDNQELIRGFLEAGPWHRFYDAEGTVEVDPADRVLTTLWLTKREHVVHCMYTLRQTHLWLAKGFDPPFNYSHTIHCTSYLVNIILESPVPDMDKLTVHAVPYPADWQVKEAAGGDAPAYSRLDDDENGNGSVVSKEELGRLSINRSVATMLSFFALGFLVAMTTSATIVFFVPAGMYAGLEYAGSS
;
A
#
# COMPACT_ATOMS: atom_id res chain seq x y z
N MET A 1 -18.28 -17.90 1.53
CA MET A 1 -18.09 -16.65 2.30
C MET A 1 -16.63 -16.25 2.12
N SER A 2 -16.33 -15.03 1.69
CA SER A 2 -14.92 -14.58 1.64
C SER A 2 -14.38 -14.54 3.07
N GLY A 3 -13.18 -15.08 3.30
CA GLY A 3 -12.60 -15.29 4.65
C GLY A 3 -12.38 -14.04 5.52
N TYR A 4 -12.77 -12.87 5.03
CA TYR A 4 -12.63 -11.59 5.71
C TYR A 4 -13.65 -11.40 6.83
N LEU A 5 -14.95 -11.66 6.58
CA LEU A 5 -16.03 -11.40 7.53
C LEU A 5 -16.48 -12.66 8.26
N CYS A 6 -16.68 -12.56 9.58
CA CYS A 6 -17.20 -13.65 10.41
C CYS A 6 -18.73 -13.76 10.34
N ALA A 7 -19.44 -12.63 10.30
CA ALA A 7 -20.87 -12.57 10.04
C ALA A 7 -21.20 -11.53 8.95
N PRO A 8 -22.33 -11.66 8.24
CA PRO A 8 -22.75 -10.66 7.27
C PRO A 8 -22.90 -9.27 7.89
N ASN A 9 -22.67 -8.23 7.10
CA ASN A 9 -22.93 -6.85 7.53
C ASN A 9 -24.40 -6.67 7.90
N GLY A 10 -24.65 -5.94 8.99
CA GLY A 10 -26.00 -5.82 9.56
C GLY A 10 -26.52 -7.12 10.20
N ALA A 11 -25.67 -8.11 10.48
CA ALA A 11 -26.07 -9.23 11.33
C ALA A 11 -26.46 -8.72 12.71
N ARG A 12 -27.51 -9.32 13.27
CA ARG A 12 -27.89 -9.08 14.67
C ARG A 12 -26.78 -9.56 15.61
N PRO A 13 -26.50 -8.84 16.72
CA PRO A 13 -25.47 -9.22 17.68
C PRO A 13 -25.58 -10.67 18.14
N GLU A 14 -26.78 -11.14 18.46
CA GLU A 14 -26.98 -12.51 18.95
C GLU A 14 -26.48 -13.56 17.95
N VAL A 15 -26.77 -13.36 16.66
CA VAL A 15 -26.36 -14.26 15.57
C VAL A 15 -24.85 -14.21 15.37
N ALA A 16 -24.22 -13.04 15.51
CA ALA A 16 -22.78 -12.89 15.39
C ALA A 16 -22.05 -13.56 16.57
N TYR A 17 -22.54 -13.38 17.79
CA TYR A 17 -21.97 -14.00 18.98
C TYR A 17 -22.08 -15.53 18.97
N GLU A 18 -23.22 -16.08 18.54
CA GLU A 18 -23.40 -17.53 18.36
C GLU A 18 -22.40 -18.12 17.35
N ARG A 19 -21.93 -17.32 16.39
CA ARG A 19 -20.89 -17.71 15.41
C ARG A 19 -19.46 -17.53 15.91
N GLY A 20 -19.27 -17.06 17.15
CA GLY A 20 -17.95 -16.76 17.71
C GLY A 20 -17.32 -15.51 17.08
N CYS A 21 -18.14 -14.59 16.60
CA CYS A 21 -17.68 -13.29 16.13
C CYS A 21 -17.64 -12.27 17.28
N GLU A 22 -16.90 -11.19 17.05
CA GLU A 22 -16.87 -10.00 17.89
C GLU A 22 -16.97 -8.75 17.01
N TRP A 23 -17.52 -7.66 17.54
CA TRP A 23 -17.64 -6.42 16.79
C TRP A 23 -16.32 -5.64 16.81
N ASP A 24 -15.81 -5.32 15.63
CA ASP A 24 -14.66 -4.41 15.51
C ASP A 24 -15.15 -2.97 15.23
N PRO A 25 -14.94 -2.02 16.16
CA PRO A 25 -15.36 -0.64 15.98
C PRO A 25 -14.51 0.13 14.95
N ILE A 26 -13.34 -0.38 14.54
CA ILE A 26 -12.56 0.22 13.45
C ILE A 26 -13.22 -0.14 12.11
N SER A 27 -13.52 -1.42 11.89
CA SER A 27 -14.05 -1.91 10.62
C SER A 27 -15.56 -1.78 10.44
N PHE A 28 -16.31 -1.60 11.54
CA PHE A 28 -17.76 -1.69 11.56
C PHE A 28 -18.28 -3.04 11.07
N HIS A 29 -17.52 -4.10 11.32
CA HIS A 29 -17.85 -5.45 10.92
C HIS A 29 -17.79 -6.43 12.09
N TRP A 30 -18.42 -7.58 11.85
CA TRP A 30 -18.31 -8.74 12.71
C TRP A 30 -17.15 -9.60 12.25
N ASP A 31 -16.08 -9.61 13.03
CA ASP A 31 -14.85 -10.35 12.77
C ASP A 31 -14.68 -11.51 13.75
N ARG A 32 -13.74 -12.42 13.46
CA ARG A 32 -13.48 -13.57 14.34
C ARG A 32 -13.00 -13.06 15.70
N ARG A 33 -13.63 -13.54 16.78
CA ARG A 33 -13.32 -13.09 18.16
C ARG A 33 -11.83 -13.11 18.46
N GLU A 34 -11.14 -14.18 18.08
CA GLU A 34 -9.69 -14.35 18.28
C GLU A 34 -8.84 -13.22 17.66
N ARG A 35 -9.29 -12.62 16.55
CA ARG A 35 -8.59 -11.52 15.86
C ARG A 35 -8.91 -10.18 16.51
N VAL A 36 -10.17 -9.99 16.89
CA VAL A 36 -10.63 -8.76 17.54
C VAL A 36 -10.01 -8.64 18.92
N GLU A 37 -10.06 -9.70 19.73
CA GLU A 37 -9.54 -9.78 21.11
C GLU A 37 -8.01 -9.92 21.19
N ASP A 38 -7.30 -10.02 20.06
CA ASP A 38 -5.83 -10.02 20.06
C ASP A 38 -5.30 -8.76 20.79
N PRO A 39 -4.33 -8.87 21.72
CA PRO A 39 -3.90 -7.75 22.55
C PRO A 39 -3.41 -6.53 21.75
N ASP A 40 -2.70 -6.75 20.64
CA ASP A 40 -2.20 -5.65 19.80
C ASP A 40 -3.34 -5.00 19.02
N ASN A 41 -4.34 -5.80 18.62
CA ASN A 41 -5.55 -5.26 17.97
C ASN A 41 -6.42 -4.48 18.95
N GLN A 42 -6.56 -4.93 20.19
CA GLN A 42 -7.26 -4.20 21.25
C GLN A 42 -6.61 -2.85 21.54
N GLU A 43 -5.28 -2.75 21.47
CA GLU A 43 -4.58 -1.48 21.59
C GLU A 43 -4.88 -0.52 20.42
N LEU A 44 -4.97 -1.04 19.19
CA LEU A 44 -5.42 -0.25 18.04
C LEU A 44 -6.86 0.23 18.22
N ILE A 45 -7.77 -0.65 18.65
CA ILE A 45 -9.17 -0.32 18.91
C ILE A 45 -9.27 0.77 19.98
N ARG A 46 -8.55 0.62 21.10
CA ARG A 46 -8.50 1.61 22.18
C ARG A 46 -8.04 2.96 21.68
N GLY A 47 -6.93 3.01 20.93
CA GLY A 47 -6.42 4.24 20.35
C GLY A 47 -7.40 4.90 19.38
N PHE A 48 -8.10 4.11 18.56
CA PHE A 48 -9.14 4.62 17.68
C PHE A 48 -10.30 5.24 18.47
N LEU A 49 -10.80 4.56 19.49
CA LEU A 49 -11.91 5.06 20.32
C LEU A 49 -11.53 6.32 21.11
N GLU A 50 -10.29 6.40 21.62
CA GLU A 50 -9.76 7.56 22.34
C GLU A 50 -9.54 8.80 21.48
N ALA A 51 -9.34 8.63 20.16
CA ALA A 51 -9.29 9.76 19.24
C ALA A 51 -10.68 10.40 19.00
N GLY A 52 -11.75 9.78 19.48
CA GLY A 52 -13.13 10.29 19.49
C GLY A 52 -13.41 11.31 20.60
N PRO A 53 -14.64 11.86 20.69
CA PRO A 53 -15.89 11.19 20.36
C PRO A 53 -16.20 11.08 18.87
N TRP A 54 -16.82 9.96 18.49
CA TRP A 54 -17.25 9.67 17.13
C TRP A 54 -18.77 9.81 17.03
N HIS A 55 -19.23 10.84 16.32
CA HIS A 55 -20.63 11.10 16.05
C HIS A 55 -20.94 10.68 14.60
N ARG A 56 -21.91 9.79 14.45
CA ARG A 56 -22.27 9.15 13.17
C ARG A 56 -23.75 9.35 12.90
N PHE A 57 -24.12 9.41 11.63
CA PHE A 57 -25.48 9.79 11.24
C PHE A 57 -26.04 8.86 10.16
N TYR A 58 -27.37 8.71 10.12
CA TYR A 58 -28.04 7.97 9.04
C TYR A 58 -28.23 8.83 7.77
N ASP A 59 -28.10 10.16 7.88
CA ASP A 59 -28.28 11.13 6.81
C ASP A 59 -27.05 12.03 6.59
N ALA A 60 -26.94 12.57 5.38
CA ALA A 60 -25.81 13.41 4.96
C ALA A 60 -25.83 14.78 5.64
N GLU A 61 -27.00 15.24 6.04
CA GLU A 61 -27.24 16.50 6.71
C GLU A 61 -26.80 16.47 8.19
N GLY A 62 -26.53 15.28 8.75
CA GLY A 62 -26.06 15.10 10.11
C GLY A 62 -27.16 15.33 11.17
N THR A 63 -28.41 14.99 10.84
CA THR A 63 -29.58 15.31 11.67
C THR A 63 -30.07 14.14 12.52
N VAL A 64 -29.87 12.90 12.08
CA VAL A 64 -30.28 11.68 12.77
C VAL A 64 -29.04 10.92 13.21
N GLU A 65 -28.64 11.16 14.46
CA GLU A 65 -27.48 10.50 15.06
C GLU A 65 -27.75 9.02 15.32
N VAL A 66 -26.74 8.20 15.06
CA VAL A 66 -26.74 6.75 15.30
C VAL A 66 -26.43 6.50 16.77
N ASP A 67 -27.19 5.60 17.41
CA ASP A 67 -26.85 5.11 18.74
C ASP A 67 -25.45 4.45 18.70
N PRO A 68 -24.47 4.92 19.50
CA PRO A 68 -23.13 4.31 19.56
C PRO A 68 -23.14 2.83 19.97
N ALA A 69 -24.23 2.33 20.55
CA ALA A 69 -24.44 0.92 20.87
C ALA A 69 -25.00 0.10 19.71
N ASP A 70 -25.41 0.71 18.59
CA ASP A 70 -25.89 0.00 17.42
C ASP A 70 -24.74 -0.77 16.73
N ARG A 71 -25.01 -2.02 16.39
CA ARG A 71 -24.09 -3.00 15.80
C ARG A 71 -24.69 -3.67 14.56
N VAL A 72 -25.83 -3.16 14.09
CA VAL A 72 -26.57 -3.65 12.92
C VAL A 72 -26.33 -2.72 11.72
N LEU A 73 -25.25 -1.94 11.78
CA LEU A 73 -24.96 -0.86 10.86
C LEU A 73 -24.47 -1.40 9.51
N THR A 74 -24.99 -0.82 8.42
CA THR A 74 -24.61 -1.18 7.05
C THR A 74 -24.02 -0.01 6.27
N THR A 75 -24.45 1.23 6.57
CA THR A 75 -23.94 2.46 5.96
C THR A 75 -24.18 3.61 6.93
N LEU A 76 -23.19 4.51 7.05
CA LEU A 76 -23.17 5.62 7.99
C LEU A 76 -22.55 6.84 7.32
N TRP A 77 -23.04 8.02 7.69
CA TRP A 77 -22.40 9.29 7.44
C TRP A 77 -21.50 9.64 8.62
N LEU A 78 -20.26 10.03 8.30
CA LEU A 78 -19.20 10.29 9.27
C LEU A 78 -18.44 11.56 8.91
N THR A 79 -17.85 12.19 9.92
CA THR A 79 -17.07 13.42 9.70
C THR A 79 -15.79 13.14 8.93
N LYS A 80 -15.27 14.11 8.16
CA LYS A 80 -13.94 14.00 7.52
C LYS A 80 -12.85 13.62 8.53
N ARG A 81 -12.91 14.17 9.75
CA ARG A 81 -11.97 13.85 10.84
C ARG A 81 -12.00 12.37 11.20
N GLU A 82 -13.19 11.80 11.42
CA GLU A 82 -13.31 10.37 11.69
C GLU A 82 -12.82 9.54 10.51
N HIS A 83 -13.12 9.95 9.26
CA HIS A 83 -12.64 9.23 8.07
C HIS A 83 -11.11 9.18 7.99
N VAL A 84 -10.42 10.30 8.21
CA VAL A 84 -8.95 10.36 8.22
C VAL A 84 -8.37 9.43 9.29
N VAL A 85 -8.91 9.49 10.51
CA VAL A 85 -8.44 8.66 11.62
C VAL A 85 -8.74 7.18 11.36
N HIS A 86 -9.93 6.85 10.86
CA HIS A 86 -10.31 5.51 10.42
C HIS A 86 -9.34 4.97 9.36
N CYS A 87 -9.04 5.74 8.30
CA CYS A 87 -8.10 5.31 7.26
C CYS A 87 -6.71 4.97 7.84
N MET A 88 -6.21 5.78 8.78
CA MET A 88 -4.94 5.49 9.45
C MET A 88 -5.00 4.20 10.27
N TYR A 89 -6.02 4.02 11.11
CA TYR A 89 -6.15 2.82 11.95
C TYR A 89 -6.43 1.55 11.14
N THR A 90 -7.24 1.62 10.09
CA THR A 90 -7.50 0.53 9.15
C THR A 90 -6.21 0.03 8.48
N LEU A 91 -5.31 0.94 8.09
CA LEU A 91 -4.02 0.55 7.51
C LEU A 91 -3.12 -0.15 8.55
N ARG A 92 -3.07 0.35 9.78
CA ARG A 92 -2.32 -0.27 10.90
C ARG A 92 -2.87 -1.66 11.22
N GLN A 93 -4.19 -1.78 11.33
CA GLN A 93 -4.88 -3.03 11.64
C GLN A 93 -4.69 -4.07 10.53
N THR A 94 -4.82 -3.66 9.27
CA THR A 94 -4.55 -4.54 8.12
C THR A 94 -3.13 -5.06 8.15
N HIS A 95 -2.13 -4.21 8.41
CA HIS A 95 -0.74 -4.64 8.54
C HIS A 95 -0.55 -5.63 9.69
N LEU A 96 -1.10 -5.32 10.88
CA LEU A 96 -1.02 -6.17 12.06
C LEU A 96 -1.59 -7.57 11.80
N TRP A 97 -2.78 -7.64 11.22
CA TRP A 97 -3.47 -8.90 10.96
C TRP A 97 -2.68 -9.76 9.97
N LEU A 98 -2.20 -9.16 8.88
CA LEU A 98 -1.32 -9.85 7.93
C LEU A 98 -0.03 -10.35 8.57
N ALA A 99 0.61 -9.55 9.43
CA ALA A 99 1.85 -9.92 10.13
C ALA A 99 1.65 -11.09 11.10
N LYS A 100 0.46 -11.23 11.68
CA LYS A 100 0.07 -12.35 12.55
C LYS A 100 -0.45 -13.58 11.77
N GLY A 101 -0.53 -13.50 10.43
CA GLY A 101 -1.06 -14.57 9.59
C GLY A 101 -2.59 -14.68 9.57
N PHE A 102 -3.30 -13.64 10.01
CA PHE A 102 -4.74 -13.53 9.90
C PHE A 102 -5.15 -13.04 8.51
N ASP A 103 -6.36 -13.37 8.06
CA ASP A 103 -6.96 -12.69 6.91
C ASP A 103 -7.12 -11.20 7.25
N PRO A 104 -6.84 -10.25 6.33
CA PRO A 104 -6.98 -8.83 6.60
C PRO A 104 -8.45 -8.42 6.85
N PRO A 105 -8.73 -7.37 7.64
CA PRO A 105 -10.10 -6.92 7.93
C PRO A 105 -10.80 -6.32 6.70
N PHE A 106 -10.02 -5.92 5.70
CA PHE A 106 -10.54 -5.37 4.44
C PHE A 106 -9.81 -5.94 3.23
N ASN A 107 -10.47 -5.82 2.07
CA ASN A 107 -9.88 -6.16 0.79
C ASN A 107 -8.87 -5.10 0.32
N TYR A 108 -8.08 -5.46 -0.69
CA TYR A 108 -7.04 -4.58 -1.22
C TYR A 108 -7.58 -3.25 -1.81
N SER A 109 -8.82 -3.25 -2.35
CA SER A 109 -9.42 -1.99 -2.82
C SER A 109 -9.66 -1.00 -1.68
N HIS A 110 -9.94 -1.47 -0.48
CA HIS A 110 -10.07 -0.61 0.69
C HIS A 110 -8.72 -0.01 1.10
N THR A 111 -7.62 -0.77 0.96
CA THR A 111 -6.26 -0.23 1.14
C THR A 111 -5.98 0.90 0.16
N ILE A 112 -6.31 0.74 -1.13
CA ILE A 112 -6.15 1.80 -2.14
C ILE A 112 -6.99 3.03 -1.79
N HIS A 113 -8.24 2.84 -1.35
CA HIS A 113 -9.11 3.92 -0.90
C HIS A 113 -8.49 4.69 0.27
N CYS A 114 -8.09 4.00 1.34
CA CYS A 114 -7.53 4.66 2.52
C CYS A 114 -6.23 5.41 2.22
N THR A 115 -5.31 4.83 1.46
CA THR A 115 -4.05 5.52 1.11
C THR A 115 -4.30 6.73 0.21
N SER A 116 -5.20 6.60 -0.76
CA SER A 116 -5.56 7.72 -1.65
C SER A 116 -6.27 8.83 -0.88
N TYR A 117 -7.22 8.49 0.00
CA TYR A 117 -7.96 9.46 0.80
C TYR A 117 -7.03 10.27 1.72
N LEU A 118 -6.07 9.60 2.38
CA LEU A 118 -5.09 10.26 3.24
C LEU A 118 -4.17 11.21 2.46
N VAL A 119 -3.77 10.86 1.23
CA VAL A 119 -3.00 11.77 0.39
C VAL A 119 -3.87 12.93 -0.09
N ASN A 120 -5.08 12.64 -0.56
CA ASN A 120 -5.99 13.64 -1.10
C ASN A 120 -6.37 14.70 -0.06
N ILE A 121 -6.67 14.30 1.19
CA ILE A 121 -7.02 15.27 2.24
C ILE A 121 -5.85 16.21 2.56
N ILE A 122 -4.62 15.72 2.48
CA ILE A 122 -3.41 16.53 2.67
C ILE A 122 -3.24 17.49 1.49
N LEU A 123 -3.43 17.02 0.26
CA LEU A 123 -3.29 17.84 -0.95
C LEU A 123 -4.44 18.85 -1.14
N GLU A 124 -5.63 18.59 -0.58
CA GLU A 124 -6.75 19.54 -0.53
C GLU A 124 -6.42 20.77 0.35
N SER A 125 -5.58 20.61 1.37
CA SER A 125 -5.17 21.66 2.29
C SER A 125 -3.71 21.44 2.75
N PRO A 126 -2.74 21.67 1.87
CA PRO A 126 -1.34 21.34 2.14
C PRO A 126 -0.78 22.15 3.30
N VAL A 127 0.09 21.53 4.10
CA VAL A 127 0.86 22.25 5.12
C VAL A 127 1.87 23.21 4.45
N PRO A 128 2.30 24.28 5.11
CA PRO A 128 3.38 25.12 4.59
C PRO A 128 4.62 24.29 4.22
N ASP A 129 5.33 24.72 3.17
CA ASP A 129 6.58 24.08 2.72
C ASP A 129 6.45 22.59 2.33
N MET A 130 5.27 22.14 1.87
CA MET A 130 5.03 20.75 1.43
C MET A 130 6.07 20.22 0.41
N ASP A 131 6.61 21.10 -0.43
CA ASP A 131 7.61 20.78 -1.47
C ASP A 131 9.07 20.91 -0.99
N LYS A 132 9.30 21.27 0.28
CA LYS A 132 10.64 21.38 0.83
C LYS A 132 11.28 20.01 0.93
N LEU A 133 12.54 19.92 0.48
CA LEU A 133 13.32 18.69 0.56
C LEU A 133 13.40 18.19 2.01
N THR A 134 13.10 16.91 2.20
CA THR A 134 13.19 16.21 3.49
C THR A 134 13.96 14.90 3.31
N VAL A 135 14.63 14.45 4.37
CA VAL A 135 15.33 13.17 4.38
C VAL A 135 14.38 12.07 4.85
N HIS A 136 14.23 11.02 4.03
CA HIS A 136 13.47 9.84 4.43
C HIS A 136 14.37 8.87 5.21
N ALA A 137 14.72 9.25 6.44
CA ALA A 137 15.45 8.40 7.36
C ALA A 137 14.51 7.98 8.51
N VAL A 138 13.95 6.77 8.41
CA VAL A 138 13.50 6.06 9.61
C VAL A 138 14.77 5.45 10.19
N PRO A 139 15.25 5.87 11.38
CA PRO A 139 16.47 5.31 11.93
C PRO A 139 16.27 3.81 12.13
N TYR A 140 16.98 3.01 11.32
CA TYR A 140 17.05 1.57 11.53
C TYR A 140 17.67 1.31 12.90
N PRO A 141 17.30 0.18 13.56
CA PRO A 141 17.99 -0.30 14.74
C PRO A 141 19.52 -0.21 14.56
N ALA A 142 20.25 0.23 15.59
CA ALA A 142 21.67 0.53 15.49
C ALA A 142 22.52 -0.68 15.04
N ASP A 143 22.01 -1.89 15.24
CA ASP A 143 22.59 -3.16 14.82
C ASP A 143 22.36 -3.50 13.33
N TRP A 144 21.41 -2.83 12.66
CA TRP A 144 21.12 -2.98 11.23
C TRP A 144 21.78 -1.91 10.37
N GLN A 145 22.35 -0.88 11.02
CA GLN A 145 23.17 0.10 10.35
C GLN A 145 24.50 -0.57 10.01
N VAL A 146 24.89 -0.52 8.74
CA VAL A 146 26.24 -0.94 8.33
C VAL A 146 27.21 -0.11 9.15
N LYS A 147 27.94 -0.76 10.08
CA LYS A 147 29.11 -0.15 10.69
C LYS A 147 30.01 0.22 9.54
N GLU A 148 30.19 1.51 9.27
CA GLU A 148 31.14 1.95 8.27
C GLU A 148 32.44 1.19 8.51
N ALA A 149 32.87 0.44 7.50
CA ALA A 149 34.15 -0.22 7.55
C ALA A 149 35.17 0.88 7.80
N ALA A 150 35.84 0.82 8.94
CA ALA A 150 36.96 1.71 9.23
C ALA A 150 38.03 1.48 8.15
N GLY A 151 38.04 2.34 7.13
CA GLY A 151 39.03 2.33 6.07
C GLY A 151 38.42 2.29 4.67
N GLY A 152 38.38 3.45 4.02
CA GLY A 152 38.27 3.56 2.56
C GLY A 152 37.08 4.39 2.11
N ASP A 153 37.33 5.69 1.86
CA ASP A 153 36.65 6.59 0.92
C ASP A 153 35.20 6.21 0.55
N ALA A 154 34.30 6.24 1.53
CA ALA A 154 32.86 6.26 1.28
C ALA A 154 32.42 7.72 1.10
N PRO A 155 31.52 8.03 0.14
CA PRO A 155 30.99 9.38 0.00
C PRO A 155 30.16 9.72 1.25
N ALA A 156 30.50 10.84 1.88
CA ALA A 156 29.89 11.33 3.11
C ALA A 156 28.36 11.43 2.97
N TYR A 157 27.63 10.44 3.49
CA TYR A 157 26.19 10.53 3.72
C TYR A 157 25.84 10.46 5.22
N SER A 158 26.84 10.46 6.08
CA SER A 158 26.73 10.15 7.51
C SER A 158 27.36 11.26 8.34
N ARG A 159 26.90 12.49 8.12
CA ARG A 159 26.95 13.60 9.08
C ARG A 159 26.06 14.73 8.57
N LEU A 160 24.78 14.66 8.89
CA LEU A 160 24.02 15.88 9.10
C LEU A 160 24.20 16.19 10.58
N ASP A 161 25.32 16.85 10.89
CA ASP A 161 25.41 17.59 12.12
C ASP A 161 24.36 18.70 12.03
N ASP A 162 23.47 18.76 13.03
CA ASP A 162 22.54 19.87 13.23
C ASP A 162 23.35 21.12 13.62
N ASP A 163 24.06 21.70 12.66
CA ASP A 163 24.76 22.96 12.85
C ASP A 163 23.83 24.10 12.45
N GLU A 164 23.17 24.67 13.47
CA GLU A 164 22.74 26.06 13.49
C GLU A 164 23.96 26.97 13.24
N ASN A 165 24.32 27.16 11.96
CA ASN A 165 24.92 28.37 11.39
C ASN A 165 25.42 28.04 9.97
N GLY A 166 24.65 28.48 8.98
CA GLY A 166 24.94 28.23 7.58
C GLY A 166 26.30 28.75 7.15
N ASN A 167 27.21 27.83 6.83
CA ASN A 167 28.27 28.03 5.84
C ASN A 167 28.88 26.68 5.42
N GLY A 168 28.24 25.98 4.47
CA GLY A 168 28.78 24.77 3.84
C GLY A 168 28.88 24.96 2.33
N SER A 169 30.08 24.83 1.76
CA SER A 169 30.39 25.06 0.35
C SER A 169 29.61 24.12 -0.59
N VAL A 170 28.87 24.70 -1.53
CA VAL A 170 28.02 23.99 -2.51
C VAL A 170 28.87 23.46 -3.66
N VAL A 171 28.90 22.14 -3.86
CA VAL A 171 29.38 21.52 -5.10
C VAL A 171 28.34 21.77 -6.20
N SER A 172 28.78 22.23 -7.37
CA SER A 172 27.86 22.74 -8.42
C SER A 172 27.10 21.61 -9.13
N LYS A 173 25.85 21.91 -9.52
CA LYS A 173 24.94 20.98 -10.25
C LYS A 173 25.51 20.45 -11.57
N GLU A 174 26.52 21.12 -12.15
CA GLU A 174 27.12 20.73 -13.42
C GLU A 174 28.00 19.47 -13.32
N GLU A 175 28.66 19.24 -12.18
CA GLU A 175 29.49 18.04 -11.99
C GLU A 175 28.64 16.78 -11.79
N LEU A 176 27.50 16.90 -11.11
CA LEU A 176 26.53 15.81 -10.92
C LEU A 176 25.86 15.38 -12.25
N GLY A 177 25.57 16.32 -13.14
CA GLY A 177 24.96 16.03 -14.45
C GLY A 177 25.85 15.22 -15.38
N ARG A 178 27.17 15.49 -15.39
CA ARG A 178 28.14 14.79 -16.25
C ARG A 178 28.34 13.33 -15.86
N LEU A 179 28.32 13.00 -14.57
CA LEU A 179 28.50 11.63 -14.08
C LEU A 179 27.28 10.73 -14.37
N SER A 180 26.07 11.29 -14.31
CA SER A 180 24.82 10.57 -14.57
C SER A 180 24.67 10.18 -16.06
N ILE A 181 24.94 11.12 -16.96
CA ILE A 181 24.78 10.91 -18.42
C ILE A 181 25.70 9.79 -18.92
N ASN A 182 26.96 9.75 -18.46
CA ASN A 182 27.92 8.75 -18.90
C ASN A 182 27.55 7.31 -18.50
N ARG A 183 26.85 7.14 -17.37
CA ARG A 183 26.35 5.82 -16.93
C ARG A 183 25.15 5.37 -17.76
N SER A 184 24.18 6.24 -18.00
CA SER A 184 22.96 5.88 -18.74
C SER A 184 23.22 5.51 -20.21
N VAL A 185 24.17 6.21 -20.87
CA VAL A 185 24.52 5.92 -22.27
C VAL A 185 25.23 4.56 -22.41
N ALA A 186 26.11 4.23 -21.47
CA ALA A 186 26.79 2.93 -21.47
C ALA A 186 25.80 1.76 -21.26
N THR A 187 24.83 1.93 -20.36
CA THR A 187 23.79 0.92 -20.13
C THR A 187 22.88 0.72 -21.33
N MET A 188 22.43 1.80 -22.00
CA MET A 188 21.58 1.68 -23.19
C MET A 188 22.29 0.98 -24.35
N LEU A 189 23.55 1.32 -24.63
CA LEU A 189 24.33 0.67 -25.71
C LEU A 189 24.49 -0.84 -25.50
N SER A 190 24.57 -1.28 -24.24
CA SER A 190 24.70 -2.69 -23.88
C SER A 190 23.43 -3.49 -24.20
N PHE A 191 22.24 -2.91 -23.97
CA PHE A 191 20.96 -3.55 -24.28
C PHE A 191 20.68 -3.64 -25.78
N PHE A 192 21.07 -2.62 -26.56
CA PHE A 192 20.91 -2.65 -28.02
C PHE A 192 21.78 -3.73 -28.67
N ALA A 193 23.04 -3.89 -28.23
CA ALA A 193 23.93 -4.93 -28.75
C ALA A 193 23.41 -6.35 -28.44
N LEU A 194 22.90 -6.57 -27.22
CA LEU A 194 22.36 -7.87 -26.82
C LEU A 194 21.06 -8.23 -27.57
N GLY A 195 20.16 -7.25 -27.74
CA GLY A 195 18.91 -7.44 -28.48
C GLY A 195 19.14 -7.77 -29.95
N PHE A 196 20.14 -7.15 -30.59
CA PHE A 196 20.49 -7.43 -31.99
C PHE A 196 21.04 -8.86 -32.16
N LEU A 197 21.86 -9.34 -31.20
CA LEU A 197 22.39 -10.70 -31.26
C LEU A 197 21.30 -11.77 -31.14
N VAL A 198 20.32 -11.57 -30.26
CA VAL A 198 19.20 -12.50 -30.05
C VAL A 198 18.25 -12.52 -31.26
N ALA A 199 18.03 -11.38 -31.91
CA ALA A 199 17.21 -11.32 -33.12
C ALA A 199 17.87 -12.06 -34.30
N MET A 200 19.20 -11.98 -34.44
CA MET A 200 19.90 -12.68 -35.52
C MET A 200 19.94 -14.21 -35.33
N THR A 201 20.02 -14.71 -34.09
CA THR A 201 20.01 -16.16 -33.83
C THR A 201 18.62 -16.78 -33.99
N THR A 202 17.55 -16.07 -33.60
CA THR A 202 16.17 -16.52 -33.78
C THR A 202 15.75 -16.57 -35.25
N SER A 203 16.13 -15.58 -36.07
CA SER A 203 15.85 -15.62 -37.52
C SER A 203 16.61 -16.71 -38.27
N ALA A 204 17.83 -17.09 -37.85
CA ALA A 204 18.58 -18.17 -38.48
C ALA A 204 17.99 -19.57 -38.20
N THR A 205 17.25 -19.73 -37.10
CA THR A 205 16.69 -21.03 -36.69
C THR A 205 15.36 -21.35 -37.36
N ILE A 206 14.58 -20.32 -37.74
CA ILE A 206 13.23 -20.49 -38.32
C ILE A 206 13.27 -20.96 -39.80
N VAL A 207 14.38 -20.74 -40.52
CA VAL A 207 14.48 -21.13 -41.94
C VAL A 207 14.71 -22.64 -42.15
N PHE A 208 15.08 -23.40 -41.11
CA PHE A 208 15.39 -24.83 -41.25
C PHE A 208 14.26 -25.80 -40.84
N PHE A 209 13.11 -25.30 -40.35
CA PHE A 209 11.96 -26.14 -39.96
C PHE A 209 10.65 -25.63 -40.58
N VAL A 210 10.49 -25.81 -41.89
CA VAL A 210 9.16 -25.89 -42.51
C VAL A 210 8.98 -27.33 -43.01
N PRO A 211 8.20 -28.18 -42.32
CA PRO A 211 7.85 -29.50 -42.83
C PRO A 211 6.90 -29.35 -44.02
N ALA A 212 7.26 -29.97 -45.14
CA ALA A 212 6.39 -30.14 -46.30
C ALA A 212 5.23 -31.08 -45.92
N GLY A 213 4.06 -30.54 -45.57
CA GLY A 213 2.90 -31.38 -45.34
C GLY A 213 1.73 -30.75 -44.61
N MET A 214 1.16 -29.66 -45.13
CA MET A 214 -0.22 -29.24 -44.79
C MET A 214 -0.89 -28.53 -45.97
N TYR A 215 -1.16 -29.28 -47.03
CA TYR A 215 -2.18 -28.95 -48.03
C TYR A 215 -2.97 -30.23 -48.35
N ALA A 216 -3.92 -30.57 -47.50
CA ALA A 216 -4.99 -31.52 -47.82
C ALA A 216 -6.11 -31.36 -46.79
N GLY A 217 -7.28 -30.95 -47.24
CA GLY A 217 -8.50 -31.05 -46.42
C GLY A 217 -9.39 -29.81 -46.43
N LEU A 218 -9.83 -29.35 -47.60
CA LEU A 218 -11.03 -28.52 -47.74
C LEU A 218 -11.65 -28.79 -49.12
N GLU A 219 -12.35 -29.92 -49.27
CA GLU A 219 -13.32 -30.08 -50.36
C GLU A 219 -14.53 -30.90 -49.89
N TYR A 220 -15.70 -30.27 -50.10
CA TYR A 220 -16.98 -30.86 -50.47
C TYR A 220 -17.84 -31.62 -49.43
N ALA A 221 -18.90 -30.95 -48.97
CA ALA A 221 -20.22 -31.59 -48.81
C ALA A 221 -21.34 -30.55 -49.00
N GLY A 222 -21.87 -30.51 -50.22
CA GLY A 222 -23.11 -29.83 -50.58
C GLY A 222 -23.95 -30.72 -51.51
N SER A 223 -25.26 -30.76 -51.25
CA SER A 223 -26.39 -31.31 -52.02
C SER A 223 -26.40 -32.81 -52.36
N SER A 224 -27.30 -33.57 -51.71
CA SER A 224 -28.63 -33.99 -52.22
C SER A 224 -29.19 -35.13 -51.36
#